data_AF-A0A7D4B202-F1
#
_entry.id   AF-A0A7D4B202-F1
#
_cell.length_a   1.000
_cell.length_b   1.000
_cell.length_c   1.000
_cell.angle_alpha   90.00
_cell.angle_beta   90.00
_cell.angle_gamma   90.00
#
_symmetry.space_group_name_H-M   'P 1'
#
loop_
_entity.id
_entity.type
_entity.pdbx_description
1 polymer ?
#
loop_
_entity_poly.entity_id
_entity_poly.type
_entity_poly.pdbx_seq_one_letter_code
_entity_poly.pdbx_strand_id
1 'polypeptide(L)' 'MNFPIRGAVIHNIRDMDETELREMITESIQRGEEKLLPGLGVLFEVIWEGSNKKQQDEMVDLLYEHLPREQAQPPISPS' A
#
# COMPACT_ATOMS: atom_id res chain seq x y z
N MET A 1 1.08 -18.19 -14.18
CA MET A 1 0.20 -17.01 -14.26
C MET A 1 0.93 -15.86 -13.58
N ASN A 2 1.27 -14.80 -14.31
CA ASN A 2 1.83 -13.59 -13.69
C ASN A 2 0.65 -12.78 -13.18
N PHE A 3 0.24 -13.01 -11.94
CA PHE A 3 -0.87 -12.27 -11.33
C PHE A 3 -0.42 -10.81 -11.22
N PRO A 4 -1.08 -9.84 -11.86
CA PRO A 4 -0.65 -8.44 -11.83
C PRO A 4 -1.04 -7.81 -10.48
N ILE A 5 -0.62 -8.42 -9.37
CA ILE A 5 -0.87 -7.97 -7.99
C ILE A 5 -0.43 -6.52 -7.84
N ARG A 6 0.73 -6.17 -8.40
CA ARG A 6 1.23 -4.80 -8.41
C ARG A 6 0.23 -3.82 -9.06
N GLY A 7 -0.34 -4.19 -10.20
CA GLY A 7 -1.32 -3.35 -10.91
C GLY A 7 -2.63 -3.23 -10.12
N ALA A 8 -3.12 -4.35 -9.58
CA ALA A 8 -4.34 -4.36 -8.76
C ALA A 8 -4.20 -3.54 -7.47
N VAL A 9 -3.06 -3.64 -6.77
CA VAL A 9 -2.79 -2.86 -5.56
C VAL A 9 -2.74 -1.37 -5.89
N ILE A 10 -1.97 -0.96 -6.91
CA ILE A 10 -1.89 0.45 -7.33
C ILE A 10 -3.27 0.94 -7.78
N HIS A 11 -4.04 0.13 -8.51
CA HIS A 11 -5.38 0.50 -8.95
C HIS A 11 -6.34 0.74 -7.78
N ASN A 12 -6.30 -0.11 -6.75
CA ASN A 12 -7.17 0.01 -5.59
C ASN A 12 -6.88 1.27 -4.75
N ILE A 13 -5.63 1.73 -4.72
CA ILE A 13 -5.21 2.85 -3.86
C ILE A 13 -5.03 4.18 -4.64
N ARG A 14 -5.15 4.18 -5.97
CA ARG A 14 -4.86 5.38 -6.81
C ARG A 14 -5.75 6.59 -6.53
N ASP A 15 -6.99 6.31 -6.12
CA ASP A 15 -8.04 7.32 -5.91
C ASP A 15 -8.14 7.71 -4.42
N MET A 16 -7.34 7.06 -3.55
CA MET A 16 -7.28 7.37 -2.13
C MET A 16 -6.63 8.72 -1.89
N ASP A 17 -7.17 9.48 -0.94
CA ASP A 17 -6.45 10.59 -0.33
C ASP A 17 -5.40 10.10 0.68
N GLU A 18 -4.59 11.03 1.20
CA GLU A 18 -3.50 10.73 2.13
C GLU A 18 -4.02 10.11 3.45
N THR A 19 -5.21 10.52 3.89
CA THR A 19 -5.84 10.00 5.11
C THR A 19 -6.32 8.57 4.91
N GLU A 20 -7.03 8.32 3.81
CA GLU A 20 -7.50 6.98 3.43
C GLU A 20 -6.33 6.00 3.26
N LEU A 21 -5.24 6.46 2.64
CA LEU A 21 -4.02 5.68 2.49
C LEU A 21 -3.38 5.32 3.84
N ARG A 22 -3.32 6.27 4.77
CA ARG A 22 -2.81 6.04 6.13
C ARG A 22 -3.65 5.03 6.88
N GLU A 23 -4.97 5.17 6.82
CA GLU A 23 -5.92 4.25 7.47
C GLU A 23 -5.73 2.85 6.92
N MET A 24 -5.64 2.71 5.59
CA MET A 24 -5.40 1.44 4.92
C MET A 24 -4.09 0.77 5.36
N ILE A 25 -2.99 1.52 5.45
CA ILE A 25 -1.70 1.00 5.96
C ILE A 25 -1.83 0.54 7.41
N THR A 26 -2.46 1.36 8.25
CA THR A 26 -2.62 1.08 9.69
C THR A 26 -3.47 -0.18 9.90
N GLU A 27 -4.59 -0.30 9.17
CA GLU A 27 -5.44 -1.48 9.22
C GLU A 27 -4.74 -2.73 8.70
N SER A 28 -3.96 -2.62 7.62
CA SER A 28 -3.24 -3.76 7.03
C SER A 28 -2.21 -4.33 8.00
N ILE A 29 -1.50 -3.47 8.71
CA ILE A 29 -0.53 -3.86 9.74
C ILE A 29 -1.26 -4.44 10.97
N GLN A 30 -2.31 -3.78 11.47
CA GLN A 30 -3.06 -4.27 12.64
C GLN A 30 -3.74 -5.62 12.42
N ARG A 31 -4.21 -5.89 11.20
CA ARG A 31 -4.86 -7.16 10.86
C ARG A 31 -3.86 -8.31 10.71
N GLY A 32 -2.57 -8.02 10.48
CA GLY A 32 -1.52 -9.05 10.34
C GLY A 32 -1.81 -10.04 9.21
N GLU A 33 -2.54 -9.64 8.17
CA GLU A 33 -2.94 -10.55 7.10
C GLU A 33 -1.74 -10.85 6.18
N GLU A 34 -1.05 -11.97 6.44
CA GLU A 34 0.09 -12.47 5.66
C GLU A 34 -0.20 -12.59 4.15
N LYS A 35 -1.48 -12.68 3.76
CA LYS A 35 -1.91 -12.71 2.34
C LYS A 35 -1.78 -11.36 1.62
N LEU A 36 -1.78 -10.25 2.36
CA LEU A 36 -1.68 -8.88 1.83
C LEU A 36 -0.27 -8.30 1.94
N LEU A 37 0.57 -8.88 2.80
CA LEU A 37 1.96 -8.50 3.01
C LEU A 37 2.91 -9.55 2.41
N PRO A 38 3.19 -9.50 1.09
CA PRO A 38 4.35 -10.24 0.55
C PRO A 38 5.61 -9.75 1.29
N GLY A 39 6.76 -10.42 1.17
CA GLY A 39 7.96 -10.13 1.98
C GLY A 39 8.36 -8.64 2.14
N LEU A 40 8.06 -7.76 1.16
CA LEU A 40 8.23 -6.30 1.30
C LEU A 40 7.27 -5.63 2.30
N GLY A 41 6.03 -6.10 2.40
CA GLY A 41 5.05 -5.63 3.38
C GLY A 41 5.47 -5.91 4.81
N VAL A 42 6.05 -7.09 5.09
CA VAL A 42 6.62 -7.43 6.41
C VAL A 42 7.80 -6.52 6.76
N LEU A 43 8.68 -6.21 5.80
CA LEU A 43 9.78 -5.26 6.04
C LEU A 43 9.27 -3.85 6.31
N PHE A 44 8.22 -3.42 5.60
CA PHE A 44 7.59 -2.13 5.84
C PHE A 44 6.92 -2.06 7.22
N GLU A 45 6.24 -3.12 7.64
CA GLU A 45 5.65 -3.27 8.98
C GLU A 45 6.70 -3.10 10.08
N VAL A 46 7.85 -3.78 9.98
CA VAL A 46 8.94 -3.64 10.97
C VAL A 46 9.44 -2.19 11.09
N ILE A 47 9.58 -1.49 9.95
CA ILE A 47 10.00 -0.07 9.95
C ILE A 47 8.87 0.82 10.50
N TRP A 48 7.62 0.53 10.17
CA TRP A 48 6.44 1.26 10.62
C TRP A 48 6.24 1.19 12.13
N GLU A 49 6.32 -0.01 12.71
CA GLU A 49 6.22 -0.25 14.16
C GLU A 49 7.39 0.38 14.93
N GLY A 50 8.59 0.40 14.33
CA GLY A 50 9.76 1.06 14.88
C GLY A 50 9.77 2.59 14.73
N SER A 51 8.81 3.16 14.00
CA SER A 51 8.76 4.58 13.67
C SER A 51 7.86 5.37 14.62
N ASN A 52 8.26 6.59 14.93
CA ASN A 52 7.39 7.54 15.62
C ASN A 52 6.34 8.15 14.65
N LYS A 53 5.36 8.89 15.19
CA LYS A 53 4.30 9.50 14.39
C LYS A 53 4.81 10.37 13.23
N LYS A 54 5.84 11.20 13.45
CA LYS A 54 6.41 12.06 12.40
C LYS A 54 7.00 11.24 11.26
N GLN A 55 7.69 10.15 11.58
CA GLN A 55 8.28 9.25 10.59
C GLN A 55 7.21 8.47 9.83
N GLN A 56 6.13 8.05 10.50
CA GLN A 56 4.97 7.44 9.85
C GLN A 56 4.28 8.41 8.89
N ASP A 57 4.09 9.66 9.32
CA ASP A 57 3.54 10.73 8.48
C ASP A 57 4.42 10.92 7.23
N GLU A 58 5.74 11.09 7.40
CA GLU A 58 6.70 11.21 6.29
C GLU A 58 6.67 9.99 5.34
N MET A 59 6.49 8.77 5.85
CA MET A 59 6.37 7.57 5.03
C MET A 59 5.10 7.57 4.19
N VAL A 60 3.97 8.00 4.75
CA VAL A 60 2.69 8.12 4.03
C VAL A 60 2.80 9.22 2.97
N ASP A 61 3.34 10.38 3.31
CA ASP A 61 3.51 11.52 2.40
C ASP A 61 4.34 11.11 1.17
N LEU A 62 5.49 10.48 1.39
CA LEU A 62 6.36 10.00 0.32
C LEU A 62 5.67 8.94 -0.55
N LEU A 63 4.90 8.03 0.06
CA LEU A 63 4.16 7.01 -0.68
C LEU A 63 3.03 7.63 -1.51
N TYR A 64 2.34 8.64 -0.97
CA TYR A 64 1.28 9.37 -1.64
C TYR A 64 1.81 10.19 -2.84
N GLU A 65 2.94 10.89 -2.65
CA GLU A 65 3.60 11.69 -3.69
C GLU A 65 4.12 10.83 -4.84
N HIS A 66 4.72 9.68 -4.53
CA HIS A 66 5.32 8.79 -5.54
C HIS A 66 4.38 7.71 -6.06
N LEU A 67 3.11 7.72 -5.65
CA LEU A 67 2.14 6.75 -6.13
C LEU A 67 1.98 6.89 -7.65
N PRO A 68 2.24 5.84 -8.45
CA PRO A 68 2.19 5.93 -9.90
C PRO A 68 0.75 5.84 -10.42
N ARG A 69 -0.07 6.85 -10.11
CA ARG A 69 -1.52 6.90 -10.40
C ARG A 69 -1.82 6.71 -11.88
N GLU A 70 -0.95 7.23 -12.75
CA GLU A 70 -1.06 7.10 -14.21
C GLU A 70 -0.77 5.69 -14.73
N GLN A 71 -0.09 4.84 -13.95
CA GLN A 71 0.26 3.47 -14.31
C GLN A 71 -0.74 2.44 -13.73
N ALA A 72 -1.80 2.91 -13.08
CA ALA A 72 -2.84 2.08 -12.50
C ALA A 72 -3.67 1.38 -13.57
N GLN A 73 -3.31 0.14 -13.92
CA GLN A 73 -4.08 -0.67 -14.85
C GLN A 73 -5.28 -1.31 -14.14
N PRO A 74 -6.50 -1.23 -14.72
CA PRO A 74 -7.64 -1.95 -14.16
C PRO A 74 -7.34 -3.45 -14.12
N PRO A 75 -7.85 -4.19 -13.12
CA PRO A 75 -7.71 -5.64 -13.08
C PRO A 75 -8.25 -6.22 -14.39
N ILE A 76 -7.43 -7.04 -15.04
CA ILE A 76 -7.80 -7.71 -16.29
C ILE A 76 -9.04 -8.55 -16.01
N SER A 77 -10.18 -8.18 -16.61
CA SER A 77 -11.41 -8.95 -16.48
C SER A 77 -11.18 -10.32 -17.15
N PRO A 78 -11.45 -11.45 -16.46
CA PRO A 78 -11.43 -12.74 -17.12
C PRO A 78 -12.52 -12.75 -18.19
N SER A 79 -12.13 -12.99 -19.45
CA SER A 79 -13.05 -13.25 -20.56
C SER A 79 -13.66 -14.64 -20.45
#